data_AF-A0A242D911-F1
#
_entry.id   AF-A0A242D911-F1
#
_cell.length_a   1.000
_cell.length_b   1.000
_cell.length_c   1.000
_cell.angle_alpha   90.00
_cell.angle_beta   90.00
_cell.angle_gamma   90.00
#
_symmetry.space_group_name_H-M   'P 1'
#
loop_
_entity.id
_entity.type
_entity.pdbx_description
1 polymer ?
#
loop_
_entity_poly.entity_id
_entity_poly.type
_entity_poly.pdbx_seq_one_letter_code
_entity_poly.pdbx_strand_id
1 'polypeptide(L)'
;MLLRSLMENRKKVRGFSNSQGGVLLSVLLAIFLFSFLLLNLTTSYHQTADLVSRTEQLYQAKIAKELFLADYPDLDAKNGTWMFNLGELIYETEQNQVKITVKIKKKTYHFYEKNSTSNSSD
;
A
#
# COMPACT_ATOMS: atom_id res chain seq x y z
N MET A 1 8.58 85.84 -20.86
CA MET A 1 8.09 85.29 -22.13
C MET A 1 8.80 83.96 -22.35
N LEU A 2 8.02 82.87 -22.38
CA LEU A 2 8.20 81.68 -23.22
C LEU A 2 9.63 81.17 -23.48
N LEU A 3 9.99 79.90 -23.41
CA LEU A 3 9.36 78.61 -23.19
C LEU A 3 10.51 77.65 -23.61
N ARG A 4 10.58 76.43 -23.08
CA ARG A 4 11.33 75.28 -23.65
C ARG A 4 12.86 75.38 -23.50
N SER A 5 13.65 74.34 -23.25
CA SER A 5 13.51 72.86 -23.30
C SER A 5 14.98 72.42 -23.45
N LEU A 6 15.60 71.49 -22.76
CA LEU A 6 15.20 70.30 -22.03
C LEU A 6 16.31 70.11 -20.98
N MET A 7 15.97 70.28 -19.71
CA MET A 7 16.82 69.78 -18.64
C MET A 7 16.70 68.25 -18.66
N GLU A 8 17.79 67.61 -19.03
CA GLU A 8 18.00 66.16 -18.99
C GLU A 8 17.81 65.65 -17.56
N ASN A 9 16.56 65.38 -17.20
CA ASN A 9 16.24 64.67 -15.97
C ASN A 9 15.93 63.23 -16.34
N ARG A 10 16.99 62.42 -16.39
CA ARG A 10 16.84 60.97 -16.37
C ARG A 10 16.12 60.58 -15.09
N LYS A 11 14.80 60.40 -15.18
CA LYS A 11 14.03 59.65 -14.19
C LYS A 11 14.53 58.20 -14.19
N LYS A 12 15.58 57.95 -13.42
CA LYS A 12 15.92 56.61 -12.95
C LYS A 12 15.08 56.35 -11.71
N VAL A 13 14.15 55.41 -11.84
CA VAL A 13 13.90 54.33 -10.85
C VAL A 13 13.25 54.81 -9.55
N ARG A 14 12.08 54.31 -9.18
CA ARG A 14 11.87 52.91 -8.81
C ARG A 14 10.35 52.70 -8.79
N GLY A 15 9.82 51.83 -9.64
CA GLY A 15 8.50 51.27 -9.35
C GLY A 15 8.65 50.56 -8.02
N PHE A 16 8.06 51.13 -6.97
CA PHE A 16 7.96 50.47 -5.68
C PHE A 16 6.94 49.35 -5.88
N SER A 17 7.40 48.24 -6.47
CA SER A 17 6.61 47.02 -6.49
C SER A 17 6.32 46.70 -5.04
N ASN A 18 5.05 46.41 -4.77
CA ASN A 18 4.54 46.07 -3.46
C ASN A 18 5.14 44.72 -3.04
N SER A 19 6.42 44.72 -2.67
CA SER A 19 7.30 43.54 -2.54
C SER A 19 6.82 42.60 -1.44
N GLN A 20 6.13 43.14 -0.44
CA GLN A 20 5.49 42.36 0.63
C GLN A 20 4.44 41.39 0.09
N GLY A 21 3.62 41.78 -0.90
CA GLY A 21 2.58 40.90 -1.45
C GLY A 21 3.17 39.72 -2.25
N GLY A 22 4.23 39.95 -3.01
CA GLY A 22 4.92 38.91 -3.76
C GLY A 22 5.67 37.93 -2.87
N VAL A 23 6.32 38.43 -1.80
CA VAL A 23 6.98 37.59 -0.79
C VAL A 23 5.95 36.75 -0.04
N LEU A 24 4.83 37.34 0.38
CA LEU A 24 3.79 36.63 1.14
C LEU A 24 3.09 35.56 0.30
N LEU A 25 2.82 35.84 -0.99
CA LEU A 25 2.31 34.85 -1.93
C LEU A 25 3.30 33.72 -2.18
N SER A 26 4.59 34.02 -2.33
CA SER A 26 5.65 33.02 -2.54
C SER A 26 5.82 32.12 -1.32
N VAL A 27 5.80 32.68 -0.11
CA VAL A 27 5.87 31.91 1.14
C VAL A 27 4.62 31.04 1.30
N LEU A 28 3.43 31.56 1.03
CA LEU A 28 2.19 30.79 1.11
C LEU A 28 2.18 29.64 0.09
N LEU A 29 2.64 29.89 -1.13
CA LEU A 29 2.79 28.87 -2.16
C LEU A 29 3.81 27.81 -1.73
N ALA A 30 4.95 28.20 -1.17
CA ALA A 30 5.95 27.27 -0.67
C ALA A 30 5.39 26.38 0.45
N ILE A 31 4.66 26.96 1.41
CA ILE A 31 4.00 26.20 2.49
C ILE A 31 2.96 25.23 1.91
N PHE A 32 2.15 25.68 0.95
CA PHE A 32 1.16 24.83 0.30
C PHE A 32 1.81 23.64 -0.43
N LEU A 33 2.83 23.90 -1.24
CA LEU A 33 3.57 22.87 -1.97
C LEU A 33 4.25 21.89 -1.02
N PHE A 34 4.85 22.38 0.07
CA PHE A 34 5.50 21.53 1.06
C PHE A 34 4.49 20.67 1.82
N SER A 35 3.35 21.24 2.20
CA SER A 35 2.24 20.50 2.83
C SER A 35 1.70 19.42 1.90
N PHE A 36 1.53 19.74 0.62
CA PHE A 36 1.10 18.79 -0.39
C PHE A 36 2.12 17.67 -0.58
N LEU A 37 3.41 17.99 -0.62
CA LEU A 37 4.48 16.99 -0.73
C LEU A 37 4.50 16.06 0.47
N LEU A 38 4.41 16.60 1.69
CA LEU A 38 4.35 15.82 2.92
C LEU A 38 3.12 14.91 2.99
N LEU A 39 1.96 15.39 2.55
CA LEU A 39 0.73 14.60 2.51
C LEU A 39 0.88 13.41 1.57
N ASN A 40 1.42 13.63 0.36
CA ASN A 40 1.66 12.56 -0.61
C ASN A 40 2.67 11.54 -0.07
N LEU A 41 3.81 12.00 0.46
CA LEU A 41 4.85 11.13 1.00
C LEU A 41 4.31 10.24 2.13
N THR A 42 3.57 10.84 3.07
CA THR A 42 2.98 10.12 4.21
C THR A 42 1.95 9.10 3.75
N THR A 43 1.10 9.49 2.79
CA THR A 43 0.06 8.60 2.23
C THR A 43 0.70 7.41 1.52
N SER A 44 1.70 7.65 0.67
CA SER A 44 2.42 6.60 -0.04
C SER A 44 3.16 5.67 0.93
N TYR A 45 3.80 6.21 1.97
CA TYR A 45 4.47 5.40 2.99
C TYR A 45 3.50 4.44 3.69
N HIS A 46 2.35 4.95 4.16
CA HIS A 46 1.34 4.11 4.80
C HIS A 46 0.78 3.05 3.85
N GLN A 47 0.54 3.40 2.59
CA GLN A 47 0.11 2.44 1.58
C GLN A 47 1.14 1.34 1.35
N THR A 48 2.42 1.68 1.19
CA THR A 48 3.49 0.70 1.00
C THR A 48 3.65 -0.19 2.23
N ALA A 49 3.64 0.37 3.44
CA ALA A 49 3.75 -0.42 4.67
C ALA A 49 2.58 -1.41 4.84
N ASP A 50 1.35 -0.99 4.52
CA ASP A 50 0.17 -1.86 4.55
C ASP A 50 0.27 -2.95 3.47
N LEU A 51 0.71 -2.61 2.25
CA LEU A 51 0.94 -3.59 1.18
C LEU A 51 2.00 -4.63 1.56
N VAL A 52 3.11 -4.23 2.16
CA VAL A 52 4.16 -5.15 2.63
C VAL A 52 3.58 -6.11 3.67
N SER A 53 2.89 -5.59 4.68
CA SER A 53 2.28 -6.41 5.74
C SER A 53 1.24 -7.40 5.20
N ARG A 54 0.40 -6.96 4.25
CA ARG A 54 -0.59 -7.84 3.60
C ARG A 54 0.06 -8.92 2.75
N THR A 55 1.12 -8.55 2.04
CA THR A 55 1.90 -9.47 1.21
C THR A 55 2.57 -10.54 2.08
N GLU A 56 3.22 -10.13 3.17
CA GLU A 56 3.83 -11.03 4.14
C GLU A 56 2.81 -12.03 4.71
N GLN A 57 1.65 -11.53 5.17
CA GLN A 57 0.58 -12.37 5.71
C GLN A 57 0.00 -13.34 4.67
N LEU A 58 -0.12 -12.90 3.41
CA LEU A 58 -0.55 -13.78 2.31
C LEU A 58 0.45 -14.91 2.08
N TYR A 59 1.75 -14.61 2.09
CA TYR A 59 2.77 -15.64 1.92
C TYR A 59 2.83 -16.60 3.12
N GLN A 60 2.68 -16.09 4.35
CA GLN A 60 2.56 -16.94 5.55
C GLN A 60 1.36 -17.89 5.42
N ALA A 61 0.21 -17.39 4.97
CA ALA A 61 -0.97 -18.22 4.75
C ALA A 61 -0.75 -19.29 3.66
N LYS A 62 -0.06 -18.94 2.57
CA LYS A 62 0.31 -19.91 1.52
C LYS A 62 1.26 -20.98 2.05
N ILE A 63 2.27 -20.61 2.82
CA ILE A 63 3.21 -21.57 3.42
C ILE A 63 2.47 -22.54 4.36
N ALA A 64 1.58 -22.01 5.22
CA ALA A 64 0.77 -22.83 6.11
C ALA A 64 -0.11 -23.83 5.33
N LYS A 65 -0.70 -23.39 4.21
CA LYS A 65 -1.45 -24.26 3.29
C LYS A 65 -0.57 -25.37 2.73
N GLU A 66 0.60 -25.04 2.16
CA GLU A 66 1.48 -26.06 1.57
C GLU A 66 1.98 -27.06 2.62
N LEU A 67 2.31 -26.58 3.82
CA LEU A 67 2.75 -27.45 4.91
C LEU A 67 1.63 -28.39 5.36
N PHE A 68 0.40 -27.88 5.48
CA PHE A 68 -0.77 -28.71 5.77
C PHE A 68 -1.03 -29.74 4.66
N LEU A 69 -0.92 -29.36 3.40
CA LEU A 69 -1.14 -30.26 2.26
C LEU A 69 -0.10 -31.38 2.16
N ALA A 70 1.10 -31.19 2.71
CA ALA A 70 2.11 -32.24 2.76
C ALA A 70 1.65 -33.42 3.64
N ASP A 71 0.97 -33.13 4.76
CA ASP A 71 0.48 -34.13 5.71
C ASP A 71 -0.99 -34.53 5.45
N TYR A 72 -1.70 -33.77 4.61
CA TYR A 72 -3.12 -33.97 4.31
C TYR A 72 -3.51 -35.34 3.76
N PRO A 73 -2.73 -36.00 2.87
CA PRO A 73 -3.07 -37.34 2.36
C PRO A 73 -3.21 -38.41 3.45
N ASP A 74 -2.57 -38.22 4.59
CA ASP A 74 -2.56 -39.16 5.72
C ASP A 74 -3.69 -38.87 6.73
N LEU A 75 -4.50 -37.83 6.52
CA LEU A 75 -5.59 -37.43 7.39
C LEU A 75 -6.92 -38.09 6.99
N ASP A 76 -7.42 -38.98 7.86
CA ASP A 76 -8.74 -39.63 7.68
C ASP A 76 -9.93 -38.68 7.94
N ALA A 77 -9.70 -37.60 8.68
CA ALA A 77 -10.75 -36.68 9.09
C ALA A 77 -11.14 -35.73 7.95
N LYS A 78 -12.43 -35.69 7.60
CA LYS A 78 -12.96 -34.82 6.54
C LYS A 78 -12.90 -33.33 6.87
N ASN A 79 -12.84 -32.97 8.13
CA ASN A 79 -12.70 -31.58 8.55
C ASN A 79 -11.89 -31.52 9.84
N GLY A 80 -11.31 -30.34 10.09
CA GLY A 80 -10.53 -30.14 11.29
C GLY A 80 -9.87 -28.79 11.33
N THR A 81 -9.17 -28.57 12.44
CA THR A 81 -8.41 -27.35 12.66
C THR A 81 -6.97 -27.72 13.00
N TRP A 82 -6.04 -27.15 12.25
CA TRP A 82 -4.60 -27.24 12.47
C TRP A 82 -4.07 -25.92 13.02
N MET A 83 -3.46 -25.97 14.20
CA MET A 83 -2.87 -24.81 14.87
C MET A 83 -1.40 -24.66 14.44
N PHE A 84 -0.99 -23.44 14.14
CA PHE A 84 0.42 -23.11 13.92
C PHE A 84 0.80 -21.83 14.68
N ASN A 85 2.10 -21.54 14.76
CA ASN A 85 2.65 -20.44 15.55
C ASN A 85 2.07 -19.06 15.21
N LEU A 86 1.60 -18.85 13.98
CA LEU A 86 1.09 -17.57 13.49
C LEU A 86 -0.44 -17.52 13.38
N GLY A 87 -1.15 -18.62 13.63
CA GLY A 87 -2.60 -18.66 13.48
C GLY A 87 -3.21 -20.07 13.41
N GLU A 88 -4.36 -20.16 12.77
CA GLU A 88 -5.10 -21.41 12.60
C GLU A 88 -5.46 -21.66 11.14
N LEU A 89 -5.49 -22.93 10.76
CA LEU A 89 -5.94 -23.41 9.47
C LEU A 89 -7.11 -24.34 9.71
N ILE A 90 -8.26 -24.02 9.14
CA ILE A 90 -9.46 -24.84 9.19
C ILE A 90 -9.63 -25.46 7.80
N TYR A 91 -9.84 -26.77 7.74
CA TYR A 91 -10.04 -27.45 6.47
C TYR A 91 -11.37 -28.21 6.45
N GLU A 92 -11.97 -28.25 5.27
CA GLU A 92 -13.21 -28.97 4.97
C GLU A 92 -13.01 -29.72 3.64
N THR A 93 -13.14 -31.04 3.69
CA THR A 93 -13.01 -31.94 2.55
C THR A 93 -14.37 -32.11 1.91
N GLU A 94 -14.51 -31.59 0.70
CA GLU A 94 -15.65 -31.82 -0.17
C GLU A 94 -15.32 -32.93 -1.19
N GLN A 95 -16.31 -33.39 -1.95
CA GLN A 95 -16.19 -34.59 -2.81
C GLN A 95 -14.98 -34.59 -3.75
N ASN A 96 -14.53 -33.42 -4.22
CA ASN A 96 -13.44 -33.31 -5.20
C ASN A 96 -12.40 -32.23 -4.87
N GLN A 97 -12.55 -31.57 -3.72
CA GLN A 97 -11.70 -30.44 -3.34
C GLN A 97 -11.60 -30.30 -1.83
N VAL A 98 -10.50 -29.74 -1.38
CA VAL A 98 -10.27 -29.33 0.00
C VAL A 98 -10.38 -27.82 0.07
N LYS A 99 -11.32 -27.35 0.87
CA LYS A 99 -11.44 -25.94 1.22
C LYS A 99 -10.60 -25.69 2.46
N ILE A 100 -9.64 -24.78 2.34
CA ILE A 100 -8.69 -24.44 3.39
C ILE A 100 -8.89 -22.96 3.75
N THR A 101 -9.14 -22.69 5.03
CA THR A 101 -9.33 -21.36 5.57
C THR A 101 -8.24 -21.06 6.59
N VAL A 102 -7.33 -20.17 6.25
CA VAL A 102 -6.20 -19.78 7.11
C VAL A 102 -6.52 -18.44 7.76
N LYS A 103 -6.51 -18.39 9.09
CA LYS A 103 -6.68 -17.15 9.86
C LYS A 103 -5.36 -16.76 10.49
N ILE A 104 -4.86 -15.58 10.11
CA ILE A 104 -3.65 -14.96 10.67
C ILE A 104 -4.03 -13.56 11.14
N LYS A 105 -3.87 -13.30 12.44
CA LYS A 105 -4.23 -12.03 13.08
C LYS A 105 -5.70 -11.63 12.80
N LYS A 106 -5.92 -10.58 11.99
CA LYS A 106 -7.25 -10.06 11.61
C LYS A 106 -7.62 -10.35 10.15
N LYS A 107 -6.87 -11.23 9.48
CA LYS A 107 -7.08 -11.59 8.08
C LYS A 107 -7.40 -13.07 7.96
N THR A 108 -8.31 -13.35 7.05
CA THR A 108 -8.71 -14.71 6.69
C THR A 108 -8.43 -14.89 5.21
N TYR A 109 -7.77 -15.99 4.87
CA TYR A 109 -7.43 -16.38 3.52
C TYR A 109 -8.13 -17.70 3.20
N HIS A 110 -8.69 -17.80 2.00
CA HIS A 110 -9.37 -19.00 1.53
C HIS A 110 -8.62 -19.58 0.34
N PHE A 111 -8.37 -20.89 0.40
CA PHE A 111 -7.74 -21.66 -0.67
C PHE A 111 -8.60 -22.86 -1.00
N TYR A 112 -8.58 -23.27 -2.26
CA TYR A 112 -9.32 -24.41 -2.78
C TYR A 112 -8.36 -25.25 -3.58
N GLU A 113 -8.14 -26.48 -3.14
CA GLU A 113 -7.24 -27.42 -3.82
C GLU A 113 -8.03 -28.63 -4.28
N LYS A 114 -7.75 -29.11 -5.50
CA LYS A 114 -8.35 -30.34 -5.98
C LYS A 114 -7.67 -31.52 -5.30
N ASN A 115 -8.44 -32.55 -4.93
CA ASN A 115 -7.88 -33.83 -4.51
C ASN A 115 -7.26 -34.51 -5.75
N SER A 116 -6.01 -34.20 -6.06
CA SER A 116 -5.29 -34.86 -7.15
C SER A 116 -4.85 -36.26 -6.70
N THR A 117 -5.78 -37.18 -6.52
CA THR A 117 -5.49 -38.62 -6.66
C THR A 117 -5.49 -38.95 -8.14
N SER A 118 -4.47 -38.47 -8.85
CA SER A 118 -4.05 -39.03 -10.13
C SER A 118 -2.53 -39.07 -10.14
N ASN A 119 -1.99 -40.06 -9.43
CA ASN A 119 -0.73 -40.65 -9.86
C ASN A 119 -1.00 -41.19 -11.27
N SER A 120 -0.69 -40.37 -12.28
CA SER A 120 -0.47 -40.86 -13.63
C SER A 120 0.82 -41.68 -13.56
N SER A 121 0.65 -42.99 -13.34
CA SER A 121 1.67 -43.96 -13.64
C SER A 121 1.83 -43.97 -15.17
N ASP A 122 2.91 -43.38 -15.66
CA ASP A 122 3.53 -43.72 -16.94
C ASP A 122 4.94 -44.28 -16.67
#